data_AF-A0A967BPM7-F1
#
_entry.id   AF-A0A967BPM7-F1
#
_cell.length_a   1.000
_cell.length_b   1.000
_cell.length_c   1.000
_cell.angle_alpha   90.00
_cell.angle_beta   90.00
_cell.angle_gamma   90.00
#
_symmetry.space_group_name_H-M   'P 1'
#
loop_
_entity.id
_entity.type
_entity.pdbx_description
1 polymer ?
#
loop_
_entity_poly.entity_id
_entity_poly.type
_entity_poly.pdbx_seq_one_letter_code
_entity_poly.pdbx_strand_id
1 'polypeptide(L)'
;MKHLNTLRELAKFTTGLVVGDFLCGAWLYFANLLPMDFLGLSITPEIAIVGMLFDFILILLLIYYGWHINIISPSIHQKTLLYIVGIVLSTVAILHLLRLIFGAEINIAGWEAPFWLSWIGTVATGYLGYTSLRFANHK
;
A
#
# COMPACT_ATOMS: atom_id res chain seq x y z
N MET A 1 15.97 21.48 -0.62
CA MET A 1 16.40 20.99 -1.95
C MET A 1 16.82 19.53 -1.97
N LYS A 2 17.76 19.05 -1.11
CA LYS A 2 18.17 17.62 -1.10
C LYS A 2 17.02 16.62 -0.94
N HIS A 3 16.09 16.83 0.00
CA HIS A 3 14.95 15.93 0.23
C HIS A 3 13.97 15.81 -0.94
N LEU A 4 13.74 16.90 -1.70
CA LEU A 4 12.88 16.89 -2.88
C LEU A 4 13.46 15.98 -3.98
N ASN A 5 14.78 16.08 -4.19
CA ASN A 5 15.47 15.23 -5.15
C ASN A 5 15.43 13.77 -4.68
N THR A 6 15.63 13.50 -3.39
CA THR A 6 15.51 12.12 -2.86
C THR A 6 14.12 11.53 -3.07
N LEU A 7 13.05 12.28 -2.80
CA LEU A 7 11.68 11.81 -3.01
C LEU A 7 11.37 11.57 -4.50
N ARG A 8 11.85 12.45 -5.38
CA ARG A 8 11.72 12.29 -6.82
C ARG A 8 12.44 11.04 -7.32
N GLU A 9 13.68 10.83 -6.90
CA GLU A 9 14.45 9.63 -7.29
C GLU A 9 13.83 8.35 -6.70
N LEU A 10 13.32 8.41 -5.48
CA LEU A 10 12.55 7.31 -4.89
C LEU A 10 11.29 7.01 -5.73
N ALA A 11 10.54 8.03 -6.14
CA ALA A 11 9.35 7.85 -6.97
C ALA A 11 9.70 7.16 -8.29
N LYS A 12 10.77 7.59 -8.99
CA LYS A 12 11.26 6.93 -10.21
C LYS A 12 11.63 5.47 -9.99
N PHE A 13 12.37 5.18 -8.93
CA PHE A 13 12.74 3.81 -8.58
C PHE A 13 11.50 2.95 -8.32
N THR A 14 10.54 3.47 -7.53
CA THR A 14 9.29 2.76 -7.25
C THR A 14 8.43 2.57 -8.50
N THR A 15 8.41 3.53 -9.43
CA THR A 15 7.74 3.35 -10.73
C THR A 15 8.32 2.14 -11.46
N GLY A 16 9.66 1.97 -11.45
CA GLY A 16 10.31 0.80 -12.05
C GLY A 16 9.88 -0.52 -11.41
N LEU A 17 9.73 -0.56 -10.08
CA LEU A 17 9.24 -1.75 -9.38
C LEU A 17 7.79 -2.09 -9.75
N VAL A 18 6.90 -1.09 -9.79
CA VAL A 18 5.48 -1.30 -10.17
C VAL A 18 5.37 -1.73 -11.63
N VAL A 19 6.19 -1.17 -12.54
CA VAL A 19 6.26 -1.65 -13.92
C VAL A 19 6.72 -3.11 -13.99
N GLY A 20 7.71 -3.50 -13.19
CA GLY A 20 8.17 -4.89 -13.11
C GLY A 20 7.06 -5.83 -12.66
N ASP A 21 6.30 -5.45 -11.64
CA ASP A 21 5.17 -6.24 -11.13
C ASP A 21 4.05 -6.35 -12.17
N PHE A 22 3.67 -5.23 -12.80
CA PHE A 22 2.70 -5.20 -13.91
C PHE A 22 3.09 -6.15 -15.05
N LEU A 23 4.35 -6.10 -15.47
CA LEU A 23 4.85 -6.97 -16.55
C LEU A 23 4.88 -8.44 -16.13
N CYS A 24 5.21 -8.73 -14.88
CA CYS A 24 5.15 -10.08 -14.33
C CYS A 24 3.70 -10.60 -14.35
N GLY A 25 2.73 -9.81 -13.86
CA GLY A 25 1.32 -10.14 -13.89
C GLY A 25 0.80 -10.37 -15.31
N ALA A 26 1.18 -9.49 -16.25
CA ALA A 26 0.81 -9.63 -17.66
C ALA A 26 1.40 -10.91 -18.26
N TRP A 27 2.66 -11.23 -17.96
CA TRP A 27 3.29 -12.46 -18.43
C TRP A 27 2.57 -13.70 -17.90
N LEU A 28 2.29 -13.77 -16.60
CA LEU A 28 1.54 -14.89 -15.99
C LEU A 28 0.16 -15.07 -16.64
N TYR A 29 -0.54 -13.96 -16.89
CA TYR A 29 -1.84 -13.95 -17.55
C TYR A 29 -1.76 -14.48 -19.00
N PHE A 30 -0.89 -13.90 -19.84
CA PHE A 30 -0.78 -14.30 -21.25
C PHE A 30 -0.17 -15.69 -21.45
N ALA A 31 0.67 -16.15 -20.51
CA ALA A 31 1.21 -17.50 -20.51
C ALA A 31 0.20 -18.56 -20.04
N ASN A 32 -1.03 -18.16 -19.66
CA ASN A 32 -2.07 -19.04 -19.10
C ASN A 32 -1.57 -19.83 -17.88
N LEU A 33 -0.77 -19.19 -17.02
CA LEU A 33 -0.25 -19.78 -15.78
C LEU A 33 -1.18 -19.55 -14.57
N LEU A 34 -2.32 -18.88 -14.78
CA LEU A 34 -3.34 -18.62 -13.77
C LEU A 34 -4.53 -19.60 -13.94
N PRO A 35 -5.22 -20.02 -12.86
CA PRO A 35 -5.01 -19.59 -11.48
C PRO A 35 -3.78 -20.24 -10.83
N MET A 36 -3.17 -19.53 -9.88
CA MET A 36 -2.08 -20.06 -9.06
C MET A 36 -2.28 -19.70 -7.59
N ASP A 37 -1.90 -20.59 -6.68
CA ASP A 37 -1.89 -20.32 -5.24
C ASP A 37 -0.52 -19.80 -4.81
N PHE A 38 -0.50 -18.62 -4.21
CA PHE A 38 0.71 -18.00 -3.69
C PHE A 38 0.46 -17.44 -2.30
N LEU A 39 1.25 -17.87 -1.31
CA LEU A 39 1.13 -17.45 0.10
C LEU A 39 -0.29 -17.59 0.69
N GLY A 40 -1.04 -18.61 0.26
CA GLY A 40 -2.43 -18.83 0.70
C GLY A 40 -3.45 -17.87 0.05
N LEU A 41 -3.05 -17.19 -1.02
CA LEU A 41 -3.94 -16.41 -1.89
C LEU A 41 -4.06 -17.09 -3.24
N SER A 42 -5.28 -17.37 -3.69
CA SER A 42 -5.54 -17.85 -5.05
C SER A 42 -5.57 -16.65 -5.99
N ILE A 43 -4.50 -16.48 -6.76
CA ILE A 43 -4.41 -15.44 -7.79
C ILE A 43 -5.15 -15.98 -9.02
N THR A 44 -6.40 -15.53 -9.19
CA THR A 44 -7.21 -15.85 -10.36
C THR A 44 -6.95 -14.86 -11.50
N PRO A 45 -7.33 -15.18 -12.75
CA PRO A 45 -7.22 -14.23 -13.86
C PRO A 45 -7.93 -12.89 -13.58
N GLU A 46 -9.06 -12.92 -12.89
CA GLU A 46 -9.83 -11.71 -12.52
C GLU A 46 -9.04 -10.84 -11.52
N ILE A 47 -8.47 -11.46 -10.48
CA ILE A 47 -7.64 -10.75 -9.49
C ILE A 47 -6.39 -10.18 -10.16
N ALA A 48 -5.76 -10.92 -11.06
CA ALA A 48 -4.58 -10.45 -11.80
C ALA A 48 -4.92 -9.24 -12.68
N ILE A 49 -6.06 -9.25 -13.38
CA ILE A 49 -6.50 -8.08 -14.18
C ILE A 49 -6.72 -6.86 -13.29
N VAL A 50 -7.40 -7.04 -12.14
CA VAL A 50 -7.62 -5.94 -11.19
C VAL A 50 -6.29 -5.40 -10.65
N GLY A 51 -5.35 -6.28 -10.30
CA GLY A 51 -3.99 -5.90 -9.88
C GLY A 51 -3.26 -5.10 -10.96
N MET A 52 -3.24 -5.59 -12.20
CA MET A 52 -2.63 -4.89 -13.33
C MET A 52 -3.27 -3.53 -13.61
N LEU A 53 -4.60 -3.40 -13.48
CA LEU A 53 -5.28 -2.10 -13.62
C LEU A 53 -4.86 -1.13 -12.51
N PHE A 54 -4.77 -1.62 -11.27
CA PHE A 54 -4.27 -0.83 -10.16
C PHE A 54 -2.82 -0.37 -10.40
N ASP A 55 -1.95 -1.26 -10.84
CA ASP A 55 -0.55 -0.94 -11.17
C ASP A 55 -0.46 0.09 -12.29
N PHE A 56 -1.25 -0.06 -13.35
CA PHE A 56 -1.29 0.90 -14.44
C PHE A 56 -1.67 2.31 -13.95
N ILE A 57 -2.71 2.41 -13.13
CA ILE A 57 -3.12 3.68 -12.50
C ILE A 57 -2.01 4.23 -11.60
N LEU A 58 -1.37 3.36 -10.82
CA LEU A 58 -0.30 3.74 -9.90
C LEU A 58 0.94 4.25 -10.66
N ILE A 59 1.30 3.62 -11.78
CA ILE A 59 2.37 4.06 -12.68
C ILE A 59 2.08 5.47 -13.19
N LEU A 60 0.86 5.71 -13.69
CA LEU A 60 0.45 7.04 -14.17
C LEU A 60 0.53 8.09 -13.05
N LEU A 61 0.07 7.74 -11.84
CA LEU A 61 0.12 8.62 -10.67
C LEU A 61 1.57 8.94 -10.29
N LEU A 62 2.45 7.94 -10.25
CA LEU A 62 3.86 8.12 -9.90
C LEU A 62 4.61 8.95 -10.94
N ILE A 63 4.36 8.74 -12.23
CA ILE A 63 4.97 9.54 -13.32
C ILE A 63 4.46 10.97 -13.27
N TYR A 64 3.14 11.17 -13.16
CA TYR A 64 2.55 12.49 -13.22
C TYR A 64 2.84 13.31 -11.95
N TYR A 65 2.53 12.77 -10.77
CA TYR A 65 2.70 13.47 -9.49
C TYR A 65 4.06 13.20 -8.85
N GLY A 66 4.48 11.94 -8.77
CA GLY A 66 5.70 11.55 -8.05
C GLY A 66 6.98 12.15 -8.66
N TRP A 67 7.13 12.07 -9.98
CA TRP A 67 8.32 12.60 -10.66
C TRP A 67 8.35 14.14 -10.68
N HIS A 68 7.17 14.78 -10.63
CA HIS A 68 7.01 16.23 -10.70
C HIS A 68 6.66 16.85 -9.33
N ILE A 69 6.96 16.15 -8.22
CA ILE A 69 6.66 16.64 -6.87
C ILE A 69 7.29 18.03 -6.65
N ASN A 70 6.43 18.98 -6.32
CA ASN A 70 6.76 20.26 -5.72
C ASN A 70 6.11 20.27 -4.34
N ILE A 71 6.91 20.30 -3.27
CA ILE A 71 6.35 20.36 -1.91
C ILE A 71 5.79 21.77 -1.70
N ILE A 72 4.47 21.89 -1.77
CA ILE A 72 3.74 23.07 -1.32
C ILE A 72 3.74 23.03 0.22
N SER A 73 4.07 24.15 0.86
CA SER A 73 4.10 24.24 2.32
C SER A 73 2.77 23.83 2.94
N PRO A 74 2.78 23.19 4.13
CA PRO A 74 1.58 22.65 4.70
C PRO A 74 0.57 23.74 5.07
N SER A 75 -0.60 23.71 4.42
CA SER A 75 -1.76 24.50 4.83
C SER A 75 -2.39 23.87 6.09
N ILE A 76 -3.18 24.65 6.84
CA ILE A 76 -3.85 24.18 8.08
C ILE A 76 -4.65 22.88 7.84
N HIS A 77 -5.23 22.70 6.64
CA HIS A 77 -5.95 21.49 6.27
C HIS A 77 -5.09 20.22 6.30
N GLN A 78 -3.77 20.33 6.05
CA GLN A 78 -2.87 19.18 6.08
C GLN A 78 -2.65 18.63 7.49
N LYS A 79 -2.64 19.48 8.52
CA LYS A 79 -2.50 18.99 9.92
C LYS A 79 -3.71 18.17 10.34
N THR A 80 -4.92 18.65 10.06
CA THR A 80 -6.16 17.91 10.36
C THR A 80 -6.21 16.60 9.58
N LEU A 81 -5.81 16.61 8.30
CA LEU A 81 -5.73 15.39 7.50
C LEU A 81 -4.74 14.39 8.09
N LEU A 82 -3.53 14.81 8.46
CA LEU A 82 -2.54 13.93 9.08
C LEU A 82 -3.02 13.34 10.41
N TYR A 83 -3.79 14.10 11.20
CA TYR A 83 -4.43 13.60 12.40
C TYR A 83 -5.46 12.51 12.11
N ILE A 84 -6.37 12.76 11.17
CA ILE A 84 -7.40 11.79 10.77
C ILE A 84 -6.75 10.51 10.24
N VAL A 85 -5.80 10.64 9.31
CA VAL A 85 -5.06 9.50 8.75
C VAL A 85 -4.34 8.72 9.85
N GLY A 86 -3.67 9.43 10.76
CA GLY A 86 -2.96 8.83 11.89
C GLY A 86 -3.86 8.00 12.80
N ILE A 87 -5.05 8.52 13.16
CA ILE A 87 -6.02 7.82 14.00
C ILE A 87 -6.59 6.59 13.29
N VAL A 88 -6.99 6.72 12.03
CA VAL A 88 -7.54 5.61 11.24
C VAL A 88 -6.52 4.49 11.10
N LEU A 89 -5.29 4.79 10.68
CA LEU A 89 -4.24 3.78 10.50
C LEU A 89 -3.82 3.13 11.82
N SER A 90 -3.76 3.90 12.92
CA SER A 90 -3.49 3.34 14.25
C SER A 90 -4.59 2.39 14.70
N THR A 91 -5.86 2.72 14.40
CA THR A 91 -7.01 1.85 14.69
C THR A 91 -6.90 0.54 13.92
N VAL A 92 -6.60 0.62 12.61
CA VAL A 92 -6.38 -0.56 11.76
C VAL A 92 -5.22 -1.42 12.28
N ALA A 93 -4.11 -0.80 12.73
CA ALA A 93 -2.98 -1.50 13.33
C ALA A 93 -3.39 -2.29 14.58
N ILE A 94 -4.18 -1.67 15.46
CA ILE A 94 -4.72 -2.32 16.66
C ILE A 94 -5.62 -3.50 16.26
N LEU A 95 -6.50 -3.34 15.27
CA LEU A 95 -7.37 -4.43 14.80
C LEU A 95 -6.57 -5.63 14.29
N HIS A 96 -5.53 -5.41 13.50
CA HIS A 96 -4.63 -6.48 13.06
C HIS A 96 -3.88 -7.14 14.22
N LEU A 97 -3.43 -6.35 15.21
CA LEU A 97 -2.75 -6.87 16.39
C LEU A 97 -3.68 -7.71 17.27
N LEU A 98 -4.91 -7.24 17.52
CA LEU A 98 -5.92 -7.98 18.28
C LEU A 98 -6.24 -9.30 17.58
N ARG A 99 -6.35 -9.29 16.26
CA ARG A 99 -6.52 -10.51 15.47
C ARG A 99 -5.40 -11.52 15.71
N LEU A 100 -4.15 -11.08 15.75
CA LEU A 100 -3.01 -11.96 16.02
C LEU A 100 -3.02 -12.50 17.47
N ILE A 101 -3.38 -11.67 18.45
CA ILE A 101 -3.38 -12.05 19.87
C ILE A 101 -4.50 -13.06 20.17
N PHE A 102 -5.70 -12.81 19.65
CA PHE A 102 -6.88 -13.64 19.94
C PHE A 102 -7.08 -14.78 18.94
N GLY A 103 -6.23 -14.88 17.92
CA GLY A 103 -6.37 -15.89 16.87
C GLY A 103 -7.68 -15.71 16.08
N ALA A 104 -8.15 -14.49 15.90
CA ALA A 104 -9.44 -14.23 15.26
C ALA A 104 -9.41 -14.62 13.77
N GLU A 105 -10.31 -15.53 13.39
CA GLU A 105 -10.51 -15.93 12.01
C GLU A 105 -11.35 -14.88 11.27
N ILE A 106 -10.86 -14.45 10.11
CA ILE A 106 -11.59 -13.54 9.22
C ILE A 106 -11.91 -14.33 7.96
N ASN A 107 -13.19 -14.61 7.77
CA ASN A 107 -13.73 -15.17 6.53
C ASN A 107 -14.55 -14.11 5.82
N ILE A 108 -14.13 -13.73 4.61
CA ILE A 108 -14.83 -12.75 3.78
C ILE A 108 -15.22 -13.46 2.49
N ALA A 109 -16.52 -13.64 2.26
CA ALA A 109 -17.06 -14.29 1.06
C ALA A 109 -16.41 -15.67 0.76
N GLY A 110 -16.11 -16.46 1.79
CA GLY A 110 -15.50 -17.78 1.65
C GLY A 110 -13.98 -17.79 1.63
N TRP A 111 -13.32 -16.62 1.57
CA TRP A 111 -11.87 -16.52 1.69
C TRP A 111 -11.44 -16.38 3.14
N GLU A 112 -10.63 -17.33 3.62
CA GLU A 112 -9.97 -17.26 4.92
C GLU A 112 -8.69 -16.42 4.81
N ALA A 113 -8.70 -15.25 5.43
CA ALA A 113 -7.55 -14.36 5.37
C ALA A 113 -6.35 -15.00 6.09
N PRO A 114 -5.15 -15.10 5.47
CA PRO A 114 -3.97 -15.61 6.17
C PRO A 114 -3.51 -14.72 7.34
N PHE A 115 -2.98 -15.33 8.39
CA PHE A 115 -2.46 -14.59 9.57
C PHE A 115 -1.22 -13.74 9.23
N TRP A 116 -0.39 -14.15 8.26
CA TRP A 116 0.79 -13.37 7.86
C TRP A 116 0.44 -11.98 7.33
N LEU A 117 -0.73 -11.81 6.71
CA LEU A 117 -1.25 -10.49 6.30
C LEU A 117 -1.45 -9.57 7.50
N SER A 118 -1.86 -10.11 8.65
CA SER A 118 -2.08 -9.29 9.85
C SER A 118 -0.76 -8.86 10.49
N TRP A 119 0.32 -9.65 10.37
CA TRP A 119 1.65 -9.21 10.77
C TRP A 119 2.10 -7.99 9.95
N ILE A 120 1.99 -8.07 8.62
CA ILE A 120 2.35 -6.96 7.74
C ILE A 120 1.44 -5.75 7.99
N GLY A 121 0.12 -5.98 8.07
CA GLY A 121 -0.88 -4.96 8.35
C GLY A 121 -0.57 -4.21 9.64
N THR A 122 -0.27 -4.92 10.73
CA THR A 122 0.11 -4.32 12.02
C THR A 122 1.32 -3.42 11.89
N VAL A 123 2.41 -3.90 11.28
CA VAL A 123 3.67 -3.15 11.17
C VAL A 123 3.51 -1.93 10.26
N ALA A 124 2.94 -2.13 9.06
CA ALA A 124 2.80 -1.07 8.07
C ALA A 124 1.85 0.03 8.54
N THR A 125 0.64 -0.33 8.98
CA THR A 125 -0.35 0.67 9.43
C THR A 125 0.04 1.30 10.77
N GLY A 126 0.72 0.56 11.65
CA GLY A 126 1.27 1.10 12.89
C GLY A 126 2.36 2.15 12.63
N TYR A 127 3.30 1.84 11.73
CA TYR A 127 4.35 2.79 11.35
C TYR A 127 3.78 4.05 10.67
N LEU A 128 2.88 3.86 9.71
CA LEU A 128 2.25 4.98 9.01
C LEU A 128 1.38 5.82 9.97
N GLY A 129 0.60 5.17 10.85
CA GLY A 129 -0.18 5.85 11.87
C GLY A 129 0.68 6.70 12.81
N TYR A 130 1.76 6.11 13.35
CA TYR A 130 2.72 6.82 14.20
C TYR A 130 3.38 8.00 13.48
N THR A 131 3.85 7.81 12.25
CA THR A 131 4.52 8.89 11.50
C THR A 131 3.56 10.01 11.14
N SER A 132 2.31 9.72 10.74
CA SER A 132 1.27 10.73 10.50
C SER A 132 0.98 11.56 11.76
N LEU A 133 0.77 10.91 12.92
CA LEU A 133 0.54 11.62 14.19
C LEU A 133 1.75 12.44 14.63
N ARG A 134 2.97 11.93 14.43
CA ARG A 134 4.20 12.66 14.73
C ARG A 134 4.33 13.92 13.85
N PHE A 135 4.05 13.81 12.56
CA PHE A 135 4.10 14.97 11.65
C PHE A 135 3.00 15.99 11.92
N ALA A 136 1.80 15.54 12.30
CA ALA A 136 0.72 16.45 12.69
C ALA A 136 1.07 17.32 13.92
N ASN A 137 1.93 16.78 14.80
CA ASN A 137 2.37 17.44 16.03
C ASN A 137 3.64 18.29 15.88
N HIS A 138 4.37 18.16 14.77
CA HIS A 138 5.55 18.98 14.53
C HIS A 138 5.11 20.38 14.05
N LYS A 139 5.58 21.44 14.73
CA LYS A 139 5.30 22.83 14.37
C LYS A 139 6.03 23.24 13.08
#